data_AF-A0A8C3ISF3-F1
#
_entry.id   AF-A0A8C3ISF3-F1
#
_cell.length_a   1.000
_cell.length_b   1.000
_cell.length_c   1.000
_cell.angle_alpha   90.00
_cell.angle_beta   90.00
_cell.angle_gamma   90.00
#
_symmetry.space_group_name_H-M   'P 1'
#
loop_
_entity.id
_entity.type
_entity.pdbx_description
1 polymer ?
#
loop_
_entity_poly.entity_id
_entity_poly.type
_entity_poly.pdbx_seq_one_letter_code
_entity_poly.pdbx_strand_id
1 'polypeptide(L)'
;MMLIVNMVQGSFMATIAEGLTLAQVTGQSQQTLLDILNQGQLASIFLDQKCQNILQGNFKPDFYLKYIQKDLRLAIALGDSVNHPTPMAAAANEEEEFKWLLQEEVHGVLRQLQDILKEASHRFALPVGGTEGPVKQENFMLGTSSADQVKGVLMLQGDALCQADINLKMPRNNQLLHFTFREDKQWKLQQIQDARNHVNQAIYLLTNRDVNYQFKTGSEVLKLMDAVMLQLTRARNRLTTPATLTLPEIASSGLTKMFTPALPSDILVNFYINLNKLCLTVYQLHALQPNSTKNFRPTGGSILHNPGAMFECGSQRYEVSHVHKVECVVPWLNDALVFFTVSLQLCQQLKDKISVFSSYWNYRPY
;
A
#
# COMPACT_ATOMS: atom_id res chain seq x y z
N MET A 1 25.93 12.23 -38.88
CA MET A 1 26.92 11.20 -39.25
C MET A 1 27.40 10.39 -38.06
N MET A 2 28.06 10.97 -37.04
CA MET A 2 28.54 10.20 -35.88
C MET A 2 27.44 9.39 -35.16
N LEU A 3 26.26 9.99 -34.98
CA LEU A 3 25.09 9.34 -34.39
C LEU A 3 24.61 8.09 -35.18
N ILE A 4 24.66 8.16 -36.52
CA ILE A 4 24.27 7.05 -37.40
C ILE A 4 25.30 5.91 -37.31
N VAL A 5 26.59 6.24 -37.20
CA VAL A 5 27.66 5.25 -37.01
C VAL A 5 27.47 4.52 -35.68
N ASN A 6 27.19 5.24 -34.59
CA ASN A 6 26.95 4.65 -33.28
C ASN A 6 25.68 3.77 -33.27
N MET A 7 24.63 4.18 -34.00
CA MET A 7 23.42 3.38 -34.19
C MET A 7 23.71 2.04 -34.88
N VAL A 8 24.50 2.06 -35.96
CA VAL A 8 24.91 0.86 -36.69
C VAL A 8 25.75 -0.06 -35.81
N GLN A 9 26.73 0.49 -35.07
CA GLN A 9 27.58 -0.28 -34.16
C GLN A 9 26.79 -0.92 -33.01
N GLY A 10 25.87 -0.18 -32.38
CA GLY A 10 25.02 -0.68 -31.31
C GLY A 10 24.08 -1.81 -31.80
N SER A 11 23.42 -1.60 -32.93
CA SER A 11 22.54 -2.61 -33.53
C SER A 11 23.30 -3.87 -33.94
N PHE A 12 24.50 -3.71 -34.51
CA PHE A 12 25.34 -4.83 -34.94
C PHE A 12 25.81 -5.69 -33.75
N MET A 13 26.20 -5.06 -32.64
CA MET A 13 26.59 -5.79 -31.42
C MET A 13 25.42 -6.55 -30.80
N ALA A 14 24.22 -5.99 -30.80
CA ALA A 14 23.02 -6.70 -30.34
C ALA A 14 22.78 -7.98 -31.16
N THR A 15 22.89 -7.91 -32.49
CA THR A 15 22.76 -9.09 -33.37
C THR A 15 23.84 -10.15 -33.11
N ILE A 16 25.09 -9.75 -32.87
CA ILE A 16 26.17 -10.68 -32.54
C ILE A 16 25.90 -11.37 -31.20
N ALA A 17 25.45 -10.63 -30.20
CA ALA A 17 25.12 -11.16 -28.88
C ALA A 17 23.98 -12.19 -28.93
N GLU A 18 22.92 -11.91 -29.70
CA GLU A 18 21.84 -12.87 -29.97
C GLU A 18 22.39 -14.13 -30.64
N GLY A 19 23.21 -13.98 -31.69
CA GLY A 19 23.81 -15.11 -32.42
C GLY A 19 24.69 -16.00 -31.54
N LEU A 20 25.49 -15.40 -30.65
CA LEU A 20 26.33 -16.14 -29.69
C LEU A 20 25.49 -16.89 -28.65
N THR A 21 24.42 -16.29 -28.18
CA THR A 21 23.51 -16.92 -27.22
C THR A 21 22.80 -18.10 -27.88
N LEU A 22 22.35 -17.94 -29.12
CA LEU A 22 21.71 -19.02 -29.89
C LEU A 22 22.67 -20.18 -30.16
N ALA A 23 23.93 -19.89 -30.51
CA ALA A 23 24.96 -20.92 -30.66
C ALA A 23 25.14 -21.71 -29.36
N GLN A 24 25.20 -21.03 -28.22
CA GLN A 24 25.35 -21.69 -26.92
C GLN A 24 24.16 -22.60 -26.58
N VAL A 25 22.92 -22.14 -26.81
CA VAL A 25 21.70 -22.92 -26.53
C VAL A 25 21.57 -24.13 -27.47
N THR A 26 22.04 -24.01 -28.71
CA THR A 26 22.07 -25.11 -29.69
C THR A 26 23.25 -26.07 -29.49
N GLY A 27 24.05 -25.90 -28.43
CA GLY A 27 25.20 -26.73 -28.11
C GLY A 27 26.42 -26.49 -29.02
N GLN A 28 26.42 -25.38 -29.77
CA GLN A 28 27.52 -24.97 -30.64
C GLN A 28 28.53 -24.11 -29.87
N SER A 29 29.78 -24.16 -30.30
CA SER A 29 30.87 -23.37 -29.71
C SER A 29 30.75 -21.90 -30.13
N GLN A 30 30.62 -21.01 -29.14
CA GLN A 30 30.65 -19.55 -29.36
C GLN A 30 31.97 -19.11 -30.02
N GLN A 31 33.09 -19.76 -29.66
CA GLN A 31 34.40 -19.51 -30.25
C GLN A 31 34.37 -19.78 -31.76
N THR A 32 33.83 -20.93 -32.16
CA THR A 32 33.76 -21.32 -33.57
C THR A 32 32.87 -20.36 -34.37
N LEU A 33 31.75 -19.89 -33.79
CA LEU A 33 30.92 -18.88 -34.44
C LEU A 33 31.69 -17.56 -34.65
N LEU A 34 32.42 -17.09 -33.64
CA LEU A 34 33.21 -15.85 -33.75
C LEU A 34 34.33 -15.98 -34.78
N ASP A 35 35.01 -17.14 -34.85
CA ASP A 35 36.04 -17.41 -35.84
C ASP A 35 35.48 -17.38 -37.26
N ILE A 36 34.28 -17.95 -37.47
CA ILE A 36 33.57 -17.89 -38.76
C ILE A 36 33.22 -16.45 -39.13
N LEU A 37 32.73 -15.64 -38.18
CA LEU A 37 32.38 -14.25 -38.44
C LEU A 37 33.61 -13.39 -38.78
N ASN A 38 34.74 -13.62 -38.10
CA ASN A 38 36.01 -12.93 -38.34
C ASN A 38 36.73 -13.35 -39.63
N GLN A 39 36.48 -14.57 -40.12
CA GLN A 39 37.03 -15.05 -41.40
C GLN A 39 36.07 -14.83 -42.58
N GLY A 40 34.82 -14.45 -42.30
CA GLY A 40 33.76 -14.24 -43.27
C GLY A 40 33.66 -12.80 -43.78
N GLN A 41 32.56 -12.53 -44.49
CA GLN A 41 32.29 -11.20 -45.08
C GLN A 41 32.01 -10.09 -44.05
N LEU A 42 31.83 -10.46 -42.77
CA LEU A 42 31.55 -9.53 -41.67
C LEU A 42 32.83 -9.13 -40.91
N ALA A 43 33.99 -9.62 -41.34
CA ALA A 43 35.28 -9.29 -40.76
C ALA A 43 35.53 -7.79 -40.77
N SER A 44 35.67 -7.21 -39.58
CA SER A 44 35.97 -5.79 -39.39
C SER A 44 36.85 -5.60 -38.17
N ILE A 45 37.63 -4.51 -38.16
CA ILE A 45 38.49 -4.14 -37.02
C ILE A 45 37.65 -4.03 -35.73
N PHE A 46 36.42 -3.53 -35.85
CA PHE A 46 35.48 -3.44 -34.75
C PHE A 46 35.08 -4.82 -34.20
N LEU A 47 34.76 -5.77 -35.10
CA LEU A 47 34.39 -7.13 -34.71
C LEU A 47 35.55 -7.87 -34.05
N ASP A 48 36.75 -7.80 -34.61
CA ASP A 48 37.94 -8.48 -34.09
C ASP A 48 38.28 -8.02 -32.65
N GLN A 49 38.27 -6.69 -32.42
CA GLN A 49 38.48 -6.12 -31.09
C GLN A 49 37.42 -6.59 -30.08
N LYS A 50 36.14 -6.63 -30.48
CA LYS A 50 35.06 -7.08 -29.58
C LYS A 50 35.09 -8.60 -29.34
N CYS A 51 35.43 -9.40 -30.35
CA CYS A 51 35.60 -10.85 -30.22
C CYS A 51 36.68 -11.19 -29.19
N GLN A 52 37.86 -10.57 -29.29
CA GLN A 52 38.96 -10.81 -28.36
C GLN A 52 38.55 -10.48 -26.91
N ASN A 53 37.81 -9.40 -26.70
CA ASN A 53 37.30 -9.03 -25.38
C ASN A 53 36.24 -10.01 -24.86
N ILE A 54 35.31 -10.47 -25.71
CA ILE A 54 34.27 -11.45 -25.33
C ILE A 54 34.90 -12.79 -24.95
N LEU A 55 35.88 -13.28 -25.73
CA LEU A 55 36.54 -14.56 -25.52
C LEU A 55 37.43 -14.58 -24.27
N GLN A 56 38.06 -13.45 -23.95
CA GLN A 56 38.88 -13.29 -22.74
C GLN A 56 38.04 -12.99 -21.49
N GLY A 57 36.71 -12.84 -21.63
CA GLY A 57 35.84 -12.37 -20.54
C GLY A 57 36.19 -10.97 -20.04
N ASN A 58 36.87 -10.17 -20.86
CA ASN A 58 37.35 -8.85 -20.50
C ASN A 58 36.31 -7.79 -20.91
N PHE A 59 35.42 -7.46 -19.97
CA PHE A 59 34.36 -6.47 -20.17
C PHE A 59 34.73 -5.07 -19.67
N LYS A 60 36.03 -4.73 -19.62
CA LYS A 60 36.45 -3.38 -19.24
C LYS A 60 35.86 -2.36 -20.23
N PRO A 61 35.16 -1.31 -19.77
CA PRO A 61 34.39 -0.46 -20.67
C PRO A 61 35.30 0.50 -21.44
N ASP A 62 35.45 0.28 -22.75
CA ASP A 62 36.01 1.27 -23.69
C ASP A 62 35.00 2.40 -23.96
N PHE A 63 33.71 2.06 -23.93
CA PHE A 63 32.57 2.97 -24.06
C PHE A 63 31.44 2.45 -23.18
N TYR A 64 30.88 3.30 -22.31
CA TYR A 64 29.84 2.86 -21.38
C TYR A 64 28.52 2.57 -22.14
N LEU A 65 27.87 1.45 -21.81
CA LEU A 65 26.56 1.05 -22.36
C LEU A 65 25.51 2.16 -22.27
N LYS A 66 25.45 2.90 -21.16
CA LYS A 66 24.54 4.06 -21.02
C LYS A 66 24.69 5.13 -22.13
N TYR A 67 25.87 5.26 -22.72
CA TYR A 67 26.11 6.22 -23.80
C TYR A 67 25.71 5.64 -25.16
N ILE A 68 25.89 4.34 -25.42
CA ILE A 68 25.42 3.72 -26.67
C ILE A 68 23.90 3.68 -26.72
N GLN A 69 23.24 3.37 -25.60
CA GLN A 69 21.80 3.47 -25.43
C GLN A 69 21.27 4.89 -25.70
N LYS A 70 21.90 5.90 -25.10
CA LYS A 70 21.54 7.31 -25.34
C LYS A 70 21.67 7.66 -26.83
N ASP A 71 22.74 7.21 -27.48
CA ASP A 71 22.97 7.48 -28.90
C ASP A 71 21.98 6.72 -29.80
N LEU A 72 21.58 5.49 -29.45
CA LEU A 72 20.50 4.76 -30.12
C LEU A 72 19.17 5.52 -30.00
N ARG A 73 18.80 5.99 -28.80
CA ARG A 73 17.58 6.78 -28.58
C ARG A 73 17.58 8.08 -29.39
N LEU A 74 18.71 8.78 -29.42
CA LEU A 74 18.88 9.99 -30.23
C LEU A 74 18.79 9.69 -31.74
N ALA A 75 19.30 8.54 -32.19
CA ALA A 75 19.21 8.13 -33.59
C ALA A 75 17.78 7.78 -34.01
N ILE A 76 17.01 7.13 -33.12
CA ILE A 76 15.58 6.84 -33.32
C ILE A 76 14.79 8.15 -33.43
N ALA A 77 14.98 9.08 -32.48
CA ALA A 77 14.32 10.38 -32.50
C ALA A 77 14.66 11.20 -33.77
N LEU A 78 15.90 11.09 -34.26
CA LEU A 78 16.29 11.69 -35.53
C LEU A 78 15.53 11.06 -36.70
N GLY A 79 15.39 9.73 -36.74
CA GLY A 79 14.58 9.02 -37.73
C GLY A 79 13.12 9.46 -37.71
N ASP A 80 12.51 9.54 -36.52
CA ASP A 80 11.13 9.98 -36.34
C ASP A 80 10.91 11.41 -36.83
N SER A 81 11.87 12.32 -36.58
CA SER A 81 11.78 13.72 -37.03
C SER A 81 11.72 13.87 -38.56
N VAL A 82 12.19 12.87 -39.29
CA VAL A 82 12.17 12.82 -40.77
C VAL A 82 11.21 11.76 -41.31
N ASN A 83 10.31 11.21 -40.49
CA ASN A 83 9.40 10.12 -40.83
C ASN A 83 10.11 8.88 -41.43
N HIS A 84 11.32 8.57 -40.94
CA HIS A 84 12.09 7.40 -41.35
C HIS A 84 12.25 6.41 -40.18
N PRO A 85 11.49 5.30 -40.17
CA PRO A 85 11.53 4.33 -39.07
C PRO A 85 12.87 3.58 -39.03
N THR A 86 13.42 3.39 -37.83
CA THR A 86 14.70 2.69 -37.57
C THR A 86 14.49 1.44 -36.68
N PRO A 87 13.87 0.37 -37.20
CA PRO A 87 13.37 -0.75 -36.39
C PRO A 87 14.48 -1.55 -35.69
N MET A 88 15.66 -1.70 -36.31
CA MET A 88 16.79 -2.42 -35.71
C MET A 88 17.39 -1.66 -34.52
N ALA A 89 17.48 -0.34 -34.63
CA ALA A 89 17.96 0.52 -33.55
C ALA A 89 16.98 0.53 -32.37
N ALA A 90 15.67 0.56 -32.66
CA ALA A 90 14.62 0.44 -31.65
C ALA A 90 14.73 -0.87 -30.86
N ALA A 91 14.84 -2.01 -31.56
CA ALA A 91 14.97 -3.31 -30.91
C ALA A 91 16.23 -3.40 -30.02
N ALA A 92 17.38 -2.90 -30.50
CA ALA A 92 18.62 -2.90 -29.73
C ALA A 92 18.57 -1.97 -28.50
N ASN A 93 17.93 -0.81 -28.63
CA ASN A 93 17.77 0.14 -27.52
C ASN A 93 16.85 -0.39 -26.42
N GLU A 94 15.78 -1.08 -26.79
CA GLU A 94 14.76 -1.60 -25.87
C GLU A 94 15.30 -2.71 -24.95
N GLU A 95 16.21 -3.58 -25.43
CA GLU A 95 16.81 -4.63 -24.59
C GLU A 95 17.66 -4.05 -23.45
N GLU A 96 18.45 -3.02 -23.74
CA GLU A 96 19.27 -2.33 -22.75
C GLU A 96 18.42 -1.48 -21.80
N GLU A 97 17.37 -0.82 -22.29
CA GLU A 97 16.39 -0.11 -21.47
C GLU A 97 15.66 -1.07 -20.51
N PHE A 98 15.30 -2.26 -20.96
CA PHE A 98 14.63 -3.24 -20.11
C PHE A 98 15.53 -3.80 -19.02
N LYS A 99 16.80 -4.11 -19.34
CA LYS A 99 17.80 -4.54 -18.32
C LYS A 99 18.06 -3.44 -17.30
N TRP A 100 18.20 -2.19 -17.75
CA TRP A 100 18.36 -1.03 -16.87
C TRP A 100 17.14 -0.83 -15.96
N LEU A 101 15.92 -0.89 -16.53
CA LEU A 101 14.67 -0.77 -15.78
C LEU A 101 14.58 -1.83 -14.67
N LEU A 102 14.92 -3.08 -15.00
CA LEU A 102 14.89 -4.19 -14.04
C LEU A 102 15.96 -4.11 -12.95
N GLN A 103 17.12 -3.51 -13.24
CA GLN A 103 18.26 -3.49 -12.32
C GLN A 103 18.37 -2.19 -11.50
N GLU A 104 17.92 -1.06 -12.02
CA GLU A 104 18.13 0.24 -11.38
C GLU A 104 16.80 0.88 -10.96
N GLU A 105 15.81 0.93 -11.85
CA GLU A 105 14.53 1.57 -11.54
C GLU A 105 13.70 0.74 -10.55
N VAL A 106 13.61 -0.58 -10.72
CA VAL A 106 12.89 -1.48 -9.79
C VAL A 106 13.46 -1.33 -8.38
N HIS A 107 14.78 -1.42 -8.19
CA HIS A 107 15.40 -1.29 -6.87
C HIS A 107 15.28 0.12 -6.29
N GLY A 108 15.21 1.16 -7.13
CA GLY A 108 14.90 2.53 -6.73
C GLY A 108 13.49 2.65 -6.14
N VAL A 109 12.49 2.16 -6.87
CA VAL A 109 11.08 2.17 -6.41
C VAL A 109 10.89 1.30 -5.17
N LEU A 110 11.53 0.12 -5.10
CA LEU A 110 11.46 -0.75 -3.93
C LEU A 110 12.04 -0.06 -2.68
N ARG A 111 13.16 0.64 -2.78
CA ARG A 111 13.72 1.43 -1.67
C ARG A 111 12.77 2.54 -1.25
N GLN A 112 12.25 3.31 -2.21
CA GLN A 112 11.29 4.36 -1.92
C GLN A 112 10.02 3.82 -1.23
N LEU A 113 9.50 2.67 -1.67
CA LEU A 113 8.37 1.99 -1.03
C LEU A 113 8.71 1.54 0.39
N GLN A 114 9.90 0.97 0.62
CA GLN A 114 10.32 0.60 1.97
C GLN A 114 10.38 1.80 2.91
N ASP A 115 10.92 2.93 2.46
CA ASP A 115 11.03 4.14 3.28
C ASP A 115 9.65 4.70 3.62
N ILE A 116 8.76 4.81 2.64
CA ILE A 116 7.38 5.27 2.85
C ILE A 116 6.62 4.34 3.82
N LEU A 117 6.74 3.02 3.65
CA LEU A 117 6.03 2.06 4.49
C LEU A 117 6.61 1.96 5.90
N LYS A 118 7.93 2.12 6.08
CA LYS A 118 8.55 2.23 7.40
C LYS A 118 8.06 3.48 8.12
N GLU A 119 8.01 4.63 7.44
CA GLU A 119 7.45 5.86 8.01
C GLU A 119 5.98 5.67 8.38
N ALA A 120 5.18 5.04 7.51
CA ALA A 120 3.80 4.70 7.82
C ALA A 120 3.69 3.79 9.05
N SER A 121 4.53 2.76 9.17
CA SER A 121 4.57 1.85 10.34
C SER A 121 4.97 2.58 11.63
N HIS A 122 5.92 3.53 11.55
CA HIS A 122 6.28 4.40 12.66
C HIS A 122 5.13 5.31 13.11
N ARG A 123 4.22 5.73 12.22
CA ARG A 123 3.00 6.44 12.63
C ARG A 123 2.05 5.57 13.45
N PHE A 124 1.98 4.26 13.18
CA PHE A 124 1.19 3.31 13.99
C PHE A 124 1.89 2.92 15.30
N ALA A 125 3.21 2.89 15.30
CA ALA A 125 4.04 2.59 16.46
C ALA A 125 4.53 3.90 17.08
N LEU A 126 3.72 4.52 17.95
CA LEU A 126 4.19 5.62 18.78
C LEU A 126 5.55 5.25 19.41
N PRO A 127 6.53 6.16 19.44
CA PRO A 127 7.88 5.86 19.85
C PRO A 127 7.88 5.44 21.33
N VAL A 128 8.19 4.17 21.57
CA VAL A 128 8.66 3.72 22.88
C VAL A 128 10.14 4.09 22.94
N GLY A 129 10.44 5.28 23.45
CA GLY A 129 11.78 5.66 23.92
C GLY A 129 12.80 5.99 22.82
N GLY A 130 13.12 7.28 22.70
CA GLY A 130 14.27 7.77 21.97
C GLY A 130 14.36 9.29 22.09
N THR A 131 14.95 9.77 23.19
CA THR A 131 15.50 11.12 23.43
C THR A 131 14.65 12.33 22.97
N GLU A 132 14.16 13.07 23.97
CA GLU A 132 13.59 14.43 23.89
C GLU A 132 12.20 14.60 23.25
N GLY A 133 11.17 14.29 24.02
CA GLY A 133 9.80 14.78 23.79
C GLY A 133 8.79 14.04 24.67
N PRO A 134 7.80 14.71 25.27
CA PRO A 134 6.78 14.03 26.06
C PRO A 134 6.01 13.06 25.16
N VAL A 135 5.71 11.87 25.69
CA VAL A 135 4.88 10.84 25.06
C VAL A 135 3.67 11.53 24.43
N LYS A 136 3.50 11.45 23.10
CA LYS A 136 2.33 11.99 22.40
C LYS A 136 1.10 11.14 22.74
N GLN A 137 0.59 11.28 23.96
CA GLN A 137 -0.80 10.99 24.27
C GLN A 137 -1.62 12.06 23.56
N GLU A 138 -2.21 11.73 22.41
CA GLU A 138 -3.08 12.66 21.70
C GLU A 138 -4.48 12.55 22.30
N ASN A 139 -4.87 13.63 23.00
CA ASN A 139 -6.23 13.81 23.51
C ASN A 139 -7.10 14.35 22.37
N PHE A 140 -8.04 13.53 21.93
CA PHE A 140 -9.02 13.89 20.92
C PHE A 140 -10.30 14.36 21.60
N MET A 141 -10.63 15.62 21.41
CA MET A 141 -11.90 16.18 21.85
C MET A 141 -12.96 15.99 20.76
N LEU A 142 -14.06 15.32 21.11
CA LEU A 142 -15.22 15.05 20.28
C LEU A 142 -16.42 15.82 20.83
N GLY A 143 -17.21 16.44 19.97
CA GLY A 143 -18.40 17.19 20.38
C GLY A 143 -18.08 18.53 21.03
N THR A 144 -17.26 19.36 20.38
CA THR A 144 -16.85 20.67 20.91
C THR A 144 -17.92 21.75 20.75
N SER A 145 -18.98 21.49 19.96
CA SER A 145 -20.04 22.46 19.72
C SER A 145 -21.00 22.54 20.90
N SER A 146 -21.52 23.74 21.19
CA SER A 146 -22.56 23.94 22.22
C SER A 146 -23.89 23.23 21.90
N ALA A 147 -24.08 22.82 20.64
CA ALA A 147 -25.24 22.05 20.16
C ALA A 147 -25.12 20.53 20.41
N ASP A 148 -23.91 20.02 20.67
CA ASP A 148 -23.68 18.58 20.83
C ASP A 148 -24.10 18.13 22.24
N GLN A 149 -25.02 17.16 22.28
CA GLN A 149 -25.49 16.57 23.54
C GLN A 149 -24.47 15.59 24.15
N VAL A 150 -23.45 15.20 23.38
CA VAL A 150 -22.35 14.33 23.82
C VAL A 150 -21.03 15.06 23.63
N LYS A 151 -20.21 15.10 24.68
CA LYS A 151 -18.82 15.54 24.63
C LYS A 151 -17.91 14.41 25.07
N GLY A 152 -16.96 14.02 24.24
CA GLY A 152 -16.01 12.95 24.52
C GLY A 152 -14.57 13.47 24.52
N VAL A 153 -13.77 13.15 25.53
CA VAL A 153 -12.31 13.29 25.50
C VAL A 153 -11.72 11.89 25.44
N LEU A 154 -11.07 11.59 24.32
CA LEU A 154 -10.56 10.25 24.00
C LEU A 154 -9.05 10.29 23.88
N MET A 155 -8.35 9.43 24.61
CA MET A 155 -6.90 9.28 24.55
C MET A 155 -6.56 8.00 23.80
N LEU A 156 -6.04 8.17 22.58
CA LEU A 156 -5.65 7.06 21.70
C LEU A 156 -4.12 6.95 21.65
N GLN A 157 -3.59 5.82 22.09
CA GLN A 157 -2.17 5.48 22.02
C GLN A 157 -1.96 4.32 21.02
N GLY A 158 -1.66 4.66 19.77
CA GLY A 158 -1.49 3.68 18.70
C GLY A 158 -2.82 2.97 18.38
N ASP A 159 -2.89 1.66 18.67
CA ASP A 159 -4.10 0.85 18.53
C ASP A 159 -4.92 0.74 19.84
N ALA A 160 -4.41 1.25 20.95
CA ALA A 160 -5.06 1.16 22.26
C ALA A 160 -5.72 2.48 22.65
N LEU A 161 -7.03 2.44 22.91
CA LEU A 161 -7.78 3.51 23.54
C LEU A 161 -7.60 3.40 25.06
N CYS A 162 -6.74 4.25 25.62
CA CYS A 162 -6.34 4.21 27.02
C CYS A 162 -7.35 4.90 27.93
N GLN A 163 -7.90 6.02 27.48
CA GLN A 163 -8.90 6.77 28.22
C GLN A 163 -10.02 7.21 27.29
N ALA A 164 -11.25 7.15 27.79
CA ALA A 164 -12.42 7.71 27.15
C ALA A 164 -13.29 8.32 28.23
N ASP A 165 -13.31 9.65 28.29
CA ASP A 165 -14.20 10.44 29.12
C ASP A 165 -15.38 10.88 28.25
N ILE A 166 -16.59 10.49 28.62
CA ILE A 166 -17.81 10.80 27.88
C ILE A 166 -18.77 11.52 28.81
N ASN A 167 -19.17 12.72 28.41
CA ASN A 167 -20.16 13.55 29.05
C ASN A 167 -21.41 13.59 28.18
N LEU A 168 -22.48 12.97 28.64
CA LEU A 168 -23.78 12.91 27.96
C LEU A 168 -24.78 13.82 28.69
N LYS A 169 -25.33 14.80 27.98
CA LYS A 169 -26.39 15.67 28.48
C LYS A 169 -27.75 15.08 28.10
N MET A 170 -28.53 14.68 29.11
CA MET A 170 -29.86 14.11 28.88
C MET A 170 -30.90 15.20 28.55
N PRO A 171 -31.67 15.06 27.46
CA PRO A 171 -32.63 16.09 27.03
C PRO A 171 -33.84 16.23 27.95
N ARG A 172 -34.25 15.18 28.68
CA ARG A 172 -35.45 15.20 29.54
C ARG A 172 -35.23 15.78 30.95
N ASN A 173 -34.05 15.61 31.54
CA ASN A 173 -33.80 15.97 32.94
C ASN A 173 -32.69 17.02 33.14
N ASN A 174 -32.08 17.53 32.06
CA ASN A 174 -30.91 18.41 32.12
C ASN A 174 -29.74 17.83 32.97
N GLN A 175 -29.77 16.52 33.22
CA GLN A 175 -28.80 15.78 34.01
C GLN A 175 -27.61 15.44 33.11
N LEU A 176 -26.40 15.70 33.60
CA LEU A 176 -25.17 15.39 32.90
C LEU A 176 -24.63 14.07 33.46
N LEU A 177 -24.59 13.05 32.61
CA LEU A 177 -24.01 11.75 32.92
C LEU A 177 -22.56 11.76 32.45
N HIS A 178 -21.66 11.36 33.34
CA HIS A 178 -20.24 11.29 33.09
C HIS A 178 -19.79 9.84 33.20
N PHE A 179 -19.09 9.35 32.18
CA PHE A 179 -18.58 7.99 32.10
C PHE A 179 -17.11 8.03 31.71
N THR A 180 -16.25 7.36 32.48
CA THR A 180 -14.81 7.27 32.18
C THR A 180 -14.36 5.81 32.06
N PHE A 181 -13.32 5.56 31.28
CA PHE A 181 -12.65 4.26 31.29
C PHE A 181 -12.01 3.99 32.64
N ARG A 182 -12.01 2.71 33.05
CA ARG A 182 -11.21 2.23 34.19
C ARG A 182 -9.73 2.43 33.89
N GLU A 183 -9.00 3.04 34.82
CA GLU A 183 -7.57 3.34 34.69
C GLU A 183 -6.72 2.12 34.30
N ASP A 184 -7.13 0.92 34.72
CA ASP A 184 -6.40 -0.34 34.49
C ASP A 184 -6.72 -1.05 33.16
N LYS A 185 -7.68 -0.56 32.35
CA LYS A 185 -8.12 -1.29 31.15
C LYS A 185 -8.00 -0.44 29.89
N GLN A 186 -7.39 -1.03 28.86
CA GLN A 186 -7.26 -0.44 27.53
C GLN A 186 -8.14 -1.17 26.51
N TRP A 187 -8.84 -0.43 25.67
CA TRP A 187 -9.64 -1.00 24.58
C TRP A 187 -8.87 -0.96 23.27
N LYS A 188 -8.57 -2.13 22.68
CA LYS A 188 -7.83 -2.19 21.41
C LYS A 188 -8.77 -2.05 20.22
N LEU A 189 -8.45 -1.14 19.32
CA LEU A 189 -9.16 -0.95 18.06
C LEU A 189 -8.63 -1.92 17.02
N GLN A 190 -9.37 -3.01 16.78
CA GLN A 190 -9.00 -4.07 15.84
C GLN A 190 -8.66 -3.53 14.44
N GLN A 191 -9.36 -2.48 13.97
CA GLN A 191 -9.10 -1.85 12.67
C GLN A 191 -7.66 -1.33 12.52
N ILE A 192 -7.13 -0.69 13.58
CA ILE A 192 -5.78 -0.11 13.58
C ILE A 192 -4.74 -1.23 13.68
N GLN A 193 -5.00 -2.24 14.51
CA GLN A 193 -4.13 -3.40 14.66
C GLN A 193 -4.02 -4.19 13.35
N ASP A 194 -5.15 -4.49 12.70
CA ASP A 194 -5.20 -5.20 11.41
C ASP A 194 -4.49 -4.40 10.31
N ALA A 195 -4.71 -3.08 10.25
CA ALA A 195 -4.03 -2.21 9.31
C ALA A 195 -2.50 -2.24 9.53
N ARG A 196 -2.04 -2.14 10.78
CA ARG A 196 -0.62 -2.24 11.14
C ARG A 196 -0.02 -3.58 10.74
N ASN A 197 -0.74 -4.68 10.96
CA ASN A 197 -0.30 -6.03 10.56
C ASN A 197 -0.12 -6.13 9.04
N HIS A 198 -1.06 -5.59 8.26
CA HIS A 198 -0.95 -5.56 6.80
C HIS A 198 0.23 -4.70 6.32
N VAL A 199 0.49 -3.55 6.95
CA VAL A 199 1.66 -2.71 6.63
C VAL A 199 2.96 -3.45 6.92
N ASN A 200 3.08 -4.11 8.09
CA ASN A 200 4.25 -4.89 8.43
C ASN A 200 4.46 -6.08 7.48
N GLN A 201 3.37 -6.72 7.03
CA GLN A 201 3.45 -7.76 6.02
C GLN A 201 3.95 -7.21 4.67
N ALA A 202 3.52 -6.02 4.27
CA ALA A 202 4.02 -5.36 3.06
C ALA A 202 5.53 -5.04 3.16
N ILE A 203 5.98 -4.52 4.31
CA ILE A 203 7.40 -4.27 4.59
C ILE A 203 8.19 -5.57 4.55
N TYR A 204 7.67 -6.65 5.14
CA TYR A 204 8.31 -7.96 5.10
C TYR A 204 8.47 -8.46 3.66
N LEU A 205 7.44 -8.36 2.82
CA LEU A 205 7.53 -8.73 1.40
C LEU A 205 8.62 -7.96 0.64
N LEU A 206 8.84 -6.69 1.00
CA LEU A 206 9.89 -5.86 0.41
C LEU A 206 11.28 -6.12 1.00
N THR A 207 11.39 -6.50 2.27
CA THR A 207 12.66 -6.66 3.00
C THR A 207 13.20 -8.09 2.95
N ASN A 208 12.34 -9.09 2.73
CA ASN A 208 12.72 -10.49 2.62
C ASN A 208 13.53 -10.82 1.34
N ARG A 209 13.82 -9.81 0.51
CA ARG A 209 14.68 -9.94 -0.67
C ARG A 209 15.98 -9.21 -0.40
N ASP A 210 17.09 -9.84 -0.75
CA ASP A 210 18.42 -9.24 -0.68
C ASP A 210 18.46 -7.95 -1.53
N VAL A 211 19.14 -6.92 -1.05
CA VAL A 211 19.33 -5.64 -1.74
C VAL A 211 20.02 -5.86 -3.10
N ASN A 212 20.79 -6.95 -3.23
CA ASN A 212 21.48 -7.35 -4.45
C ASN A 212 20.69 -8.35 -5.32
N TYR A 213 19.43 -8.66 -4.98
CA TYR A 213 18.64 -9.59 -5.76
C TYR A 213 18.35 -9.02 -7.15
N GLN A 214 18.84 -9.68 -8.19
CA GLN A 214 18.55 -9.31 -9.57
C GLN A 214 17.30 -10.04 -10.07
N PHE A 215 16.25 -9.27 -10.37
CA PHE A 215 15.03 -9.81 -10.95
C PHE A 215 15.30 -10.35 -12.35
N LYS A 216 14.94 -11.62 -12.58
CA LYS A 216 15.17 -12.28 -13.87
C LYS A 216 14.05 -12.05 -14.87
N THR A 217 12.83 -11.80 -14.39
CA THR A 217 11.64 -11.63 -15.25
C THR A 217 10.75 -10.51 -14.74
N GLY A 218 10.09 -9.80 -15.65
CA GLY A 218 9.07 -8.81 -15.32
C GLY A 218 7.90 -9.43 -14.54
N SER A 219 7.53 -10.69 -14.83
CA SER A 219 6.47 -11.42 -14.11
C SER A 219 6.75 -11.55 -12.61
N GLU A 220 8.01 -11.72 -12.22
CA GLU A 220 8.38 -11.79 -10.80
C GLU A 220 8.13 -10.45 -10.09
N VAL A 221 8.49 -9.34 -10.73
CA VAL A 221 8.27 -8.00 -10.19
C VAL A 221 6.76 -7.70 -10.13
N LEU A 222 6.00 -8.06 -11.16
CA LEU A 222 4.54 -7.89 -11.18
C LEU A 222 3.87 -8.64 -10.02
N LYS A 223 4.23 -9.91 -9.80
CA LYS A 223 3.72 -10.71 -8.67
C LYS A 223 4.07 -10.10 -7.32
N LEU A 224 5.29 -9.57 -7.17
CA LEU A 224 5.71 -8.89 -5.95
C LEU A 224 4.87 -7.62 -5.72
N MET A 225 4.69 -6.80 -6.76
CA MET A 225 3.88 -5.59 -6.69
C MET A 225 2.42 -5.91 -6.36
N ASP A 226 1.84 -6.95 -6.96
CA ASP A 226 0.49 -7.40 -6.64
C ASP A 226 0.35 -7.82 -5.17
N ALA A 227 1.32 -8.57 -4.66
CA ALA A 227 1.32 -8.99 -3.25
C ALA A 227 1.40 -7.78 -2.30
N VAL A 228 2.25 -6.79 -2.60
CA VAL A 228 2.39 -5.56 -1.81
C VAL A 228 1.10 -4.72 -1.90
N MET A 229 0.59 -4.48 -3.10
CA MET A 229 -0.64 -3.71 -3.33
C MET A 229 -1.85 -4.35 -2.63
N LEU A 230 -1.94 -5.68 -2.60
CA LEU A 230 -2.99 -6.41 -1.89
C LEU A 230 -2.95 -6.10 -0.39
N GLN A 231 -1.77 -6.10 0.24
CA GLN A 231 -1.64 -5.76 1.66
C GLN A 231 -1.99 -4.30 1.93
N LEU A 232 -1.52 -3.36 1.09
CA LEU A 232 -1.82 -1.93 1.24
C LEU A 232 -3.32 -1.63 1.07
N THR A 233 -3.97 -2.29 0.11
CA THR A 233 -5.42 -2.15 -0.11
C THR A 233 -6.20 -2.73 1.06
N ARG A 234 -5.78 -3.87 1.62
CA ARG A 234 -6.38 -4.45 2.83
C ARG A 234 -6.21 -3.52 4.04
N ALA A 235 -5.01 -2.96 4.25
CA ALA A 235 -4.76 -1.99 5.31
C ALA A 235 -5.68 -0.76 5.19
N ARG A 236 -5.75 -0.17 3.99
CA ARG A 236 -6.63 0.96 3.69
C ARG A 236 -8.10 0.63 3.94
N ASN A 237 -8.58 -0.53 3.47
CA ASN A 237 -9.96 -0.95 3.64
C ASN A 237 -10.31 -1.16 5.12
N ARG A 238 -9.42 -1.72 5.94
CA ARG A 238 -9.65 -1.88 7.39
C ARG A 238 -9.89 -0.55 8.11
N LEU A 239 -9.22 0.52 7.68
CA LEU A 239 -9.41 1.87 8.23
C LEU A 239 -10.62 2.60 7.61
N THR A 240 -10.92 2.34 6.34
CA THR A 240 -11.98 3.03 5.58
C THR A 240 -13.36 2.45 5.85
N THR A 241 -13.48 1.13 6.00
CA THR A 241 -14.75 0.43 6.20
C THR A 241 -14.87 -0.09 7.64
N PRO A 242 -15.66 0.57 8.51
CA PRO A 242 -15.95 0.06 9.85
C PRO A 242 -16.79 -1.22 9.78
N ALA A 243 -16.70 -2.05 10.82
CA ALA A 243 -17.46 -3.29 10.91
C ALA A 243 -18.96 -3.01 11.05
N THR A 244 -19.78 -3.75 10.29
CA THR A 244 -21.22 -3.80 10.49
C THR A 244 -21.53 -4.65 11.71
N LEU A 245 -22.02 -4.03 12.78
CA LEU A 245 -22.36 -4.71 14.02
C LEU A 245 -23.86 -4.63 14.28
N THR A 246 -24.41 -5.69 14.86
CA THR A 246 -25.78 -5.69 15.37
C THR A 246 -25.84 -5.05 16.76
N LEU A 247 -26.99 -4.49 17.15
CA LEU A 247 -27.15 -3.92 18.49
C LEU A 247 -26.87 -4.92 19.64
N PRO A 248 -27.27 -6.20 19.55
CA PRO A 248 -26.88 -7.23 20.53
C PRO A 248 -25.35 -7.46 20.61
N GLU A 249 -24.63 -7.44 19.49
CA GLU A 249 -23.16 -7.55 19.47
C GLU A 249 -22.50 -6.35 20.14
N ILE A 250 -23.03 -5.14 19.93
CA ILE A 250 -22.55 -3.92 20.61
C ILE A 250 -22.82 -4.01 22.12
N ALA A 251 -23.99 -4.50 22.53
CA ALA A 251 -24.35 -4.65 23.94
C ALA A 251 -23.51 -5.72 24.67
N SER A 252 -23.24 -6.84 23.99
CA SER A 252 -22.42 -7.93 24.52
C SER A 252 -20.91 -7.67 24.42
N SER A 253 -20.49 -6.64 23.68
CA SER A 253 -19.10 -6.21 23.58
C SER A 253 -18.50 -5.94 24.97
N GLY A 254 -17.24 -6.34 25.15
CA GLY A 254 -16.49 -6.05 26.38
C GLY A 254 -16.35 -4.56 26.67
N LEU A 255 -16.58 -3.70 25.67
CA LEU A 255 -16.51 -2.24 25.78
C LEU A 255 -17.47 -1.68 26.83
N THR A 256 -18.68 -2.22 26.95
CA THR A 256 -19.67 -1.71 27.93
C THR A 256 -19.20 -1.90 29.38
N LYS A 257 -18.35 -2.90 29.63
CA LYS A 257 -17.75 -3.22 30.92
C LYS A 257 -16.49 -2.41 31.25
N MET A 258 -16.06 -1.53 30.35
CA MET A 258 -14.86 -0.70 30.50
C MET A 258 -15.13 0.60 31.26
N PHE A 259 -16.40 1.02 31.35
CA PHE A 259 -16.78 2.30 31.95
C PHE A 259 -16.99 2.23 33.47
N THR A 260 -16.65 3.32 34.14
CA THR A 260 -16.94 3.58 35.56
C THR A 260 -17.50 5.01 35.67
N PRO A 261 -18.71 5.20 36.22
CA PRO A 261 -19.68 4.18 36.67
C PRO A 261 -20.15 3.27 35.53
N ALA A 262 -20.71 2.10 35.87
CA ALA A 262 -21.21 1.16 34.86
C ALA A 262 -22.30 1.81 34.00
N LEU A 263 -22.26 1.56 32.69
CA LEU A 263 -23.25 2.09 31.77
C LEU A 263 -24.65 1.58 32.15
N PRO A 264 -25.65 2.46 32.26
CA PRO A 264 -27.05 2.08 32.40
C PRO A 264 -27.52 1.16 31.26
N SER A 265 -28.52 0.31 31.52
CA SER A 265 -29.07 -0.63 30.51
C SER A 265 -29.76 0.08 29.34
N ASP A 266 -30.09 1.35 29.50
CA ASP A 266 -30.67 2.23 28.47
C ASP A 266 -29.60 2.96 27.63
N ILE A 267 -28.30 2.69 27.81
CA ILE A 267 -27.23 3.35 27.05
C ILE A 267 -26.25 2.31 26.49
N LEU A 268 -26.01 2.38 25.18
CA LEU A 268 -24.90 1.67 24.53
C LEU A 268 -23.89 2.65 23.95
N VAL A 269 -22.63 2.27 24.00
CA VAL A 269 -21.52 3.04 23.46
C VAL A 269 -20.75 2.20 22.47
N ASN A 270 -20.38 2.78 21.34
CA ASN A 270 -19.55 2.15 20.33
C ASN A 270 -18.44 3.10 19.86
N PHE A 271 -17.26 2.53 19.60
CA PHE A 271 -16.10 3.22 19.02
C PHE A 271 -15.67 2.53 17.74
N TYR A 272 -15.44 3.30 16.69
CA TYR A 272 -14.89 2.79 15.44
C TYR A 272 -14.12 3.89 14.70
N ILE A 273 -13.27 3.48 13.76
CA ILE A 273 -12.59 4.38 12.84
C ILE A 273 -13.35 4.41 11.51
N ASN A 274 -13.53 5.61 10.96
CA ASN A 274 -14.06 5.82 9.62
C ASN A 274 -13.11 6.74 8.83
N LEU A 275 -12.34 6.17 7.89
CA LEU A 275 -11.21 6.81 7.23
C LEU A 275 -10.17 7.33 8.25
N ASN A 276 -10.14 8.65 8.44
CA ASN A 276 -9.21 9.37 9.31
C ASN A 276 -9.91 9.91 10.56
N LYS A 277 -11.16 9.50 10.81
CA LYS A 277 -11.94 9.98 11.95
C LYS A 277 -12.17 8.88 12.97
N LEU A 278 -11.91 9.20 14.24
CA LEU A 278 -12.37 8.41 15.38
C LEU A 278 -13.82 8.80 15.66
N CYS A 279 -14.73 7.83 15.53
CA CYS A 279 -16.15 8.00 15.76
C CYS A 279 -16.54 7.39 17.11
N LEU A 280 -17.22 8.19 17.92
CA LEU A 280 -17.93 7.77 19.12
C LEU A 280 -19.43 7.84 18.82
N THR A 281 -20.11 6.71 19.02
CA THR A 281 -21.57 6.64 18.92
C THR A 281 -22.16 6.22 20.25
N VAL A 282 -23.11 7.00 20.75
CA VAL A 282 -23.92 6.70 21.93
C VAL A 282 -25.36 6.45 21.47
N TYR A 283 -25.88 5.29 21.80
CA TYR A 283 -27.28 4.91 21.56
C TYR A 283 -28.05 4.99 22.87
N GLN A 284 -29.11 5.79 22.89
CA GLN A 284 -30.10 5.76 23.96
C GLN A 284 -31.19 4.76 23.61
N LEU A 285 -31.54 3.91 24.55
CA LEU A 285 -32.49 2.84 24.39
C LEU A 285 -33.75 3.10 25.21
N HIS A 286 -34.86 2.61 24.70
CA HIS A 286 -36.13 2.57 25.39
C HIS A 286 -36.58 1.12 25.50
N ALA A 287 -36.77 0.63 26.72
CA ALA A 287 -37.30 -0.70 26.94
C ALA A 287 -38.77 -0.75 26.52
N LEU A 288 -39.11 -1.66 25.60
CA LEU A 288 -40.48 -1.88 25.18
C LEU A 288 -41.24 -2.62 26.28
N GLN A 289 -42.42 -2.12 26.64
CA GLN A 289 -43.31 -2.82 27.57
C GLN A 289 -43.87 -4.09 26.92
N PRO A 290 -44.14 -5.15 27.72
CA PRO A 290 -44.64 -6.43 27.20
C PRO A 290 -46.00 -6.33 26.48
N ASN A 291 -46.79 -5.29 26.75
CA ASN A 291 -48.10 -5.04 26.13
C ASN A 291 -48.03 -4.12 24.88
N SER A 292 -46.84 -3.91 24.30
CA SER A 292 -46.69 -3.02 23.14
C SER A 292 -47.37 -3.60 21.89
N THR A 293 -48.18 -2.78 21.22
CA THR A 293 -48.81 -3.09 19.92
C THR A 293 -47.87 -2.91 18.72
N LYS A 294 -46.61 -2.52 18.96
CA LYS A 294 -45.62 -2.35 17.89
C LYS A 294 -45.17 -3.72 17.35
N ASN A 295 -45.24 -3.89 16.02
CA ASN A 295 -44.65 -5.03 15.33
C ASN A 295 -43.13 -5.06 15.56
N PHE A 296 -42.66 -5.96 16.42
CA PHE A 296 -41.24 -6.12 16.70
C PHE A 296 -40.54 -6.78 15.51
N ARG A 297 -39.57 -6.08 14.92
CA ARG A 297 -38.67 -6.62 13.90
C ARG A 297 -37.22 -6.35 14.32
N PRO A 298 -36.41 -7.38 14.61
CA PRO A 298 -35.03 -7.18 14.98
C PRO A 298 -34.26 -6.58 13.80
N THR A 299 -33.50 -5.53 14.08
CA THR A 299 -32.69 -4.83 13.08
C THR A 299 -31.41 -5.63 12.82
N GLY A 300 -31.05 -5.78 11.54
CA GLY A 300 -29.81 -6.45 11.13
C GLY A 300 -28.54 -5.66 11.47
N GLY A 301 -27.39 -6.11 10.97
CA GLY A 301 -26.11 -5.42 11.18
C GLY A 301 -26.06 -4.08 10.44
N SER A 302 -25.57 -3.04 11.11
CA SER A 302 -25.32 -1.72 10.52
C SER A 302 -24.06 -1.10 11.12
N ILE A 303 -23.44 -0.18 10.39
CA ILE A 303 -22.36 0.67 10.92
C ILE A 303 -22.93 1.68 11.92
N LEU A 304 -24.10 2.25 11.60
CA LEU A 304 -24.84 3.18 12.43
C LEU A 304 -26.31 2.78 12.45
N HIS A 305 -26.85 2.52 13.65
CA HIS A 305 -28.27 2.22 13.81
C HIS A 305 -29.06 3.52 13.90
N ASN A 306 -30.22 3.58 13.25
CA ASN A 306 -31.09 4.76 13.28
C ASN A 306 -32.06 4.69 14.47
N PRO A 307 -32.60 5.85 14.93
CA PRO A 307 -33.72 5.86 15.87
C PRO A 307 -34.89 5.01 15.34
N GLY A 308 -35.52 4.24 16.22
CA GLY A 308 -36.57 3.27 15.91
C GLY A 308 -36.06 1.84 15.61
N ALA A 309 -34.74 1.63 15.54
CA ALA A 309 -34.18 0.29 15.44
C ALA A 309 -34.51 -0.53 16.69
N MET A 310 -35.06 -1.73 16.50
CA MET A 310 -35.44 -2.63 17.59
C MET A 310 -34.50 -3.83 17.66
N PHE A 311 -34.22 -4.30 18.87
CA PHE A 311 -33.46 -5.53 19.11
C PHE A 311 -33.84 -6.17 20.45
N GLU A 312 -33.45 -7.42 20.61
CA GLU A 312 -33.65 -8.18 21.84
C GLU A 312 -32.28 -8.47 22.48
N CYS A 313 -32.17 -8.22 23.78
CA CYS A 313 -30.96 -8.47 24.55
C CYS A 313 -31.35 -9.10 25.88
N GLY A 314 -31.01 -10.39 26.05
CA GLY A 314 -31.51 -11.17 27.18
C GLY A 314 -33.01 -11.42 27.07
N SER A 315 -33.75 -11.15 28.15
CA SER A 315 -35.21 -11.32 28.21
C SER A 315 -36.00 -10.04 27.89
N GLN A 316 -35.33 -8.96 27.47
CA GLN A 316 -35.92 -7.64 27.31
C GLN A 316 -35.73 -7.11 25.89
N ARG A 317 -36.77 -6.45 25.37
CA ARG A 317 -36.78 -5.83 24.05
C ARG A 317 -36.52 -4.34 24.17
N TYR A 318 -35.65 -3.83 23.33
CA TYR A 318 -35.23 -2.43 23.32
C TYR A 318 -35.47 -1.80 21.96
N GLU A 319 -35.78 -0.52 21.96
CA GLU A 319 -35.88 0.36 20.79
C GLU A 319 -34.87 1.51 20.94
N VAL A 320 -34.11 1.82 19.90
CA VAL A 320 -33.21 2.97 19.90
C VAL A 320 -34.04 4.25 19.86
N SER A 321 -34.01 5.06 20.91
CA SER A 321 -34.75 6.32 20.99
C SER A 321 -33.98 7.47 20.34
N HIS A 322 -32.70 7.60 20.67
CA HIS A 322 -31.81 8.64 20.15
C HIS A 322 -30.43 8.08 19.84
N VAL A 323 -29.77 8.70 18.85
CA VAL A 323 -28.44 8.33 18.39
C VAL A 323 -27.60 9.59 18.38
N HIS A 324 -26.52 9.59 19.17
CA HIS A 324 -25.56 10.68 19.23
C HIS A 324 -24.25 10.21 18.64
N LYS A 325 -23.87 10.77 17.49
CA LYS A 325 -22.58 10.47 16.84
C LYS A 325 -21.71 11.72 16.90
N VAL A 326 -20.52 11.58 17.46
CA VAL A 326 -19.48 12.60 17.42
C VAL A 326 -18.22 12.00 16.81
N GLU A 327 -17.46 12.81 16.06
CA GLU A 327 -16.27 12.36 15.35
C GLU A 327 -15.15 13.39 15.46
N CYS A 328 -13.90 12.93 15.55
CA CYS A 328 -12.71 13.77 15.55
C CYS A 328 -11.68 13.22 14.56
N VAL A 329 -11.00 14.13 13.86
CA VAL A 329 -9.94 13.76 12.90
C VAL A 329 -8.70 13.37 13.67
N VAL A 330 -8.12 12.23 13.31
CA VAL A 330 -6.85 11.71 13.82
C VAL A 330 -5.78 11.98 12.78
N PRO A 331 -4.89 12.99 12.97
CA PRO A 331 -3.96 13.44 11.94
C PRO A 331 -3.02 12.35 11.43
N TRP A 332 -2.46 11.53 12.33
CA TRP A 332 -1.52 10.47 11.93
C TRP A 332 -2.19 9.34 11.14
N LEU A 333 -3.50 9.10 11.32
CA LEU A 333 -4.26 8.18 10.47
C LEU A 333 -4.45 8.75 9.07
N ASN A 334 -4.63 10.07 8.96
CA ASN A 334 -4.68 10.74 7.66
C ASN A 334 -3.35 10.58 6.90
N ASP A 335 -2.22 10.81 7.59
CA ASP A 335 -0.89 10.63 7.01
C ASP A 335 -0.67 9.18 6.56
N ALA A 336 -1.08 8.20 7.36
CA ALA A 336 -1.01 6.78 7.00
C ALA A 336 -1.80 6.46 5.71
N LEU A 337 -3.02 7.00 5.57
CA LEU A 337 -3.84 6.82 4.36
C LEU A 337 -3.22 7.49 3.13
N VAL A 338 -2.54 8.63 3.31
CA VAL A 338 -1.77 9.28 2.24
C VAL A 338 -0.60 8.39 1.84
N PHE A 339 0.17 7.87 2.78
CA PHE A 339 1.28 6.95 2.48
C PHE A 339 0.82 5.69 1.75
N PHE A 340 -0.34 5.12 2.11
CA PHE A 340 -0.91 3.98 1.39
C PHE A 340 -1.27 4.34 -0.05
N THR A 341 -1.84 5.53 -0.27
CA THR A 341 -2.23 6.00 -1.60
C THR A 341 -1.01 6.24 -2.49
N VAL A 342 0.01 6.91 -1.97
CA VAL A 342 1.27 7.15 -2.68
C VAL A 342 1.98 5.82 -2.99
N SER A 343 2.02 4.90 -2.03
CA SER A 343 2.64 3.58 -2.23
C SER A 343 1.91 2.76 -3.29
N LEU A 344 0.58 2.75 -3.28
CA LEU A 344 -0.23 2.09 -4.31
C LEU A 344 0.02 2.68 -5.70
N GLN A 345 0.14 4.01 -5.80
CA GLN A 345 0.45 4.68 -7.06
C GLN A 345 1.85 4.31 -7.58
N LEU A 346 2.86 4.28 -6.71
CA LEU A 346 4.22 3.86 -7.08
C LEU A 346 4.25 2.41 -7.57
N CYS A 347 3.56 1.50 -6.87
CA CYS A 347 3.44 0.11 -7.31
C CYS A 347 2.76 0.02 -8.69
N GLN A 348 1.66 0.75 -8.92
CA GLN A 348 0.95 0.72 -10.19
C GLN A 348 1.80 1.31 -11.33
N GLN A 349 2.49 2.43 -11.10
CA GLN A 349 3.40 3.01 -12.09
C GLN A 349 4.52 2.04 -12.48
N LEU A 350 5.10 1.33 -11.51
CA LEU A 350 6.10 0.31 -11.79
C LEU A 350 5.51 -0.85 -12.59
N LYS A 351 4.31 -1.32 -12.23
CA LYS A 351 3.62 -2.38 -12.97
C LYS A 351 3.32 -1.98 -14.40
N ASP A 352 2.83 -0.77 -14.65
CA ASP A 352 2.49 -0.28 -15.98
C ASP A 352 3.75 -0.24 -16.86
N LYS A 353 4.85 0.30 -16.33
CA LYS A 353 6.14 0.28 -17.03
C LYS A 353 6.56 -1.13 -17.38
N ILE A 354 6.61 -2.04 -16.40
CA ILE A 354 7.05 -3.42 -16.63
C ILE A 354 6.12 -4.17 -17.58
N SER A 355 4.81 -3.92 -17.52
CA SER A 355 3.82 -4.55 -18.39
C SER A 355 3.99 -4.11 -19.84
N VAL A 356 4.25 -2.82 -20.09
CA VAL A 356 4.59 -2.32 -21.43
C VAL A 356 5.80 -3.09 -21.95
N PHE A 357 6.95 -3.05 -21.27
CA PHE A 357 8.14 -3.74 -21.76
C PHE A 357 8.00 -5.27 -21.86
N SER A 358 7.30 -5.91 -20.91
CA SER A 358 7.07 -7.36 -20.94
C SER A 358 6.14 -7.80 -22.07
N SER A 359 5.16 -6.97 -22.44
CA SER A 359 4.24 -7.26 -23.55
C SER A 359 4.96 -7.27 -24.90
N TYR A 360 5.94 -6.38 -25.09
CA TYR A 360 6.79 -6.35 -26.29
C TYR A 360 7.76 -7.54 -26.32
N TRP A 361 8.32 -7.92 -25.17
CA TRP A 361 9.26 -9.05 -25.09
C TRP A 361 8.58 -10.43 -25.22
N ASN A 362 7.41 -10.62 -24.61
CA ASN A 362 6.62 -11.86 -24.75
C ASN A 362 5.99 -12.01 -26.15
N TYR A 363 5.91 -10.94 -26.95
CA TYR A 363 5.43 -11.00 -28.34
C TYR A 363 6.47 -11.53 -29.34
N ARG A 364 7.67 -11.91 -28.88
CA ARG A 364 8.58 -12.75 -29.66
C ARG A 364 8.50 -14.20 -29.16
N PRO A 365 7.54 -15.01 -29.66
CA PRO A 365 7.74 -16.44 -29.66
C PRO A 365 8.84 -16.73 -30.68
N TYR A 366 10.02 -17.11 -30.19
CA TYR A 366 10.92 -17.94 -30.99
C TYR A 366 10.97 -19.31 -30.34
#